data_AF-A0A428U3P5-F1
#
_entry.id   AF-A0A428U3P5-F1
#
_cell.length_a   1.000
_cell.length_b   1.000
_cell.length_c   1.000
_cell.angle_alpha   90.00
_cell.angle_beta   90.00
_cell.angle_gamma   90.00
#
_symmetry.space_group_name_H-M   'P 1'
#
loop_
_entity.id
_entity.type
_entity.pdbx_description
1 polymer ?
#
loop_
_entity_poly.entity_id
_entity_poly.type
_entity_poly.pdbx_seq_one_letter_code
_entity_poly.pdbx_strand_id
1 'polypeptide(L)'
;MPLSVSSSFLACYDVCIFNLDRWVIHMTGLERVVELRGGFHKISSRYLQTAIICLTGSMMLDRPSFFEPAEEPLQTLGVSHPLGTVTSTLRKRLSNHADICTLLESMSEFATAASEKSPWTNDPISKQKLQLIVYTMLKLPRHDILSIRDDGVALYEVLRLASLLFLSGPSMKLAGNKDGNMIISYHQGRLPMFLRSYMLDWTGLEDLELWVLVIDGLVETGQDQEWVLGQINRTMLMRKLTWDDVLGTLARIAWTDGRWTRTVDQLRADLEQRYSFPG
;
A
#
# COMPACT_ATOMS: atom_id res chain seq x y z
N MET A 1 -3.22 23.67 -23.18
CA MET A 1 -2.52 23.43 -21.89
C MET A 1 -3.31 23.85 -20.64
N PRO A 2 -4.00 25.02 -20.55
CA PRO A 2 -4.55 25.47 -19.26
C PRO A 2 -5.65 24.56 -18.69
N LEU A 3 -6.57 24.07 -19.53
CA LEU A 3 -7.71 23.26 -19.08
C LEU A 3 -7.34 21.93 -18.40
N SER A 4 -6.30 21.24 -18.87
CA SER A 4 -5.86 19.96 -18.28
C SER A 4 -5.18 20.14 -16.92
N VAL A 5 -4.46 21.26 -16.75
CA VAL A 5 -3.82 21.61 -15.47
C VAL A 5 -4.88 22.04 -14.45
N SER A 6 -5.86 22.86 -14.88
CA SER A 6 -6.98 23.27 -14.02
C SER A 6 -7.81 22.09 -13.53
N SER A 7 -8.15 21.12 -14.41
CA SER A 7 -8.92 19.94 -14.01
C SER A 7 -8.15 19.03 -13.06
N SER A 8 -6.83 18.88 -13.24
CA SER A 8 -5.99 18.09 -12.32
C SER A 8 -5.89 18.75 -10.95
N PHE A 9 -5.78 20.09 -10.90
CA PHE A 9 -5.78 20.85 -9.64
C PHE A 9 -7.11 20.72 -8.89
N LEU A 10 -8.24 20.84 -9.59
CA LEU A 10 -9.57 20.65 -9.00
C LEU A 10 -9.76 19.23 -8.46
N ALA A 11 -9.29 18.21 -9.19
CA ALA A 11 -9.29 16.84 -8.72
C ALA A 11 -8.47 16.69 -7.41
N CYS A 12 -7.25 17.22 -7.36
CA CYS A 12 -6.46 17.21 -6.13
C CYS A 12 -7.14 17.94 -4.97
N TYR A 13 -7.80 19.07 -5.24
CA TYR A 13 -8.57 19.81 -4.24
C TYR A 13 -9.73 18.96 -3.68
N ASP A 14 -10.49 18.30 -4.55
CA ASP A 14 -11.62 17.47 -4.14
C ASP A 14 -11.20 16.27 -3.30
N VAL A 15 -10.02 15.68 -3.57
CA VAL A 15 -9.42 14.67 -2.70
C VAL A 15 -9.15 15.23 -1.30
N CYS A 16 -8.62 16.44 -1.19
CA CYS A 16 -8.34 17.09 0.10
C CYS A 16 -9.61 17.42 0.90
N ILE A 17 -10.73 17.67 0.24
CA ILE A 17 -12.03 17.93 0.90
C ILE A 17 -12.95 16.71 0.92
N PHE A 18 -12.42 15.51 0.65
CA PHE A 18 -13.16 14.24 0.68
C PHE A 18 -14.37 14.17 -0.26
N ASN A 19 -14.37 14.95 -1.35
CA ASN A 19 -15.44 14.96 -2.36
C ASN A 19 -15.10 14.03 -3.53
N LEU A 20 -15.13 12.73 -3.28
CA LEU A 20 -14.73 11.74 -4.29
C LEU A 20 -15.67 11.65 -5.50
N ASP A 21 -16.94 12.00 -5.33
CA ASP A 21 -17.89 12.06 -6.46
C ASP A 21 -17.47 13.14 -7.47
N ARG A 22 -17.13 14.34 -6.98
CA ARG A 22 -16.64 15.41 -7.85
C ARG A 22 -15.26 15.11 -8.41
N TRP A 23 -14.40 14.48 -7.62
CA TRP A 23 -13.13 13.96 -8.11
C TRP A 23 -13.32 13.01 -9.31
N VAL A 24 -14.26 12.07 -9.23
CA VAL A 24 -14.59 11.15 -10.35
C VAL A 24 -15.01 11.94 -11.60
N ILE A 25 -15.86 12.97 -11.44
CA ILE A 25 -16.30 13.81 -12.55
C ILE A 25 -15.10 14.51 -13.20
N HIS A 26 -14.19 15.10 -12.41
CA HIS A 26 -13.00 15.77 -12.94
C HIS A 26 -12.04 14.82 -13.63
N MET A 27 -11.83 13.63 -13.07
CA MET A 27 -10.94 12.63 -13.68
C MET A 27 -11.52 12.06 -14.97
N THR A 28 -12.84 11.81 -15.03
CA THR A 28 -13.53 11.37 -16.25
C THR A 28 -13.45 12.45 -17.34
N GLY A 29 -13.66 13.72 -16.97
CA GLY A 29 -13.50 14.84 -17.90
C GLY A 29 -12.06 14.99 -18.40
N LEU A 30 -11.08 14.77 -17.53
CA LEU A 30 -9.66 14.83 -17.87
C LEU A 30 -9.27 13.69 -18.81
N GLU A 31 -9.75 12.46 -18.55
CA GLU A 31 -9.57 11.31 -19.43
C GLU A 31 -10.07 11.62 -20.85
N ARG A 32 -11.28 12.18 -20.94
CA ARG A 32 -11.84 12.60 -22.22
C ARG A 32 -11.01 13.65 -22.94
N VAL A 33 -10.48 14.64 -22.22
CA VAL A 33 -9.59 15.67 -22.80
C VAL A 33 -8.29 15.04 -23.30
N VAL A 34 -7.75 14.05 -22.59
CA VAL A 34 -6.53 13.33 -22.97
C VAL A 34 -6.77 12.48 -24.22
N GLU A 35 -7.88 11.76 -24.29
CA GLU A 35 -8.29 11.00 -25.49
C GLU A 35 -8.40 11.90 -26.72
N LEU A 36 -9.08 13.05 -26.60
CA LEU A 36 -9.24 14.02 -27.69
C LEU A 36 -7.90 14.61 -28.17
N ARG A 37 -6.84 14.50 -27.38
CA ARG A 37 -5.47 14.91 -27.75
C ARG A 37 -4.61 13.76 -28.29
N GLY A 38 -5.21 12.62 -28.58
CA GLY A 38 -4.51 11.45 -29.13
C GLY A 38 -3.93 10.51 -28.06
N GLY A 39 -4.36 10.65 -26.80
CA GLY A 39 -4.02 9.75 -25.70
C GLY A 39 -2.91 10.27 -24.77
N PHE A 40 -2.79 9.60 -23.60
CA PHE A 40 -1.90 10.02 -22.52
C PHE A 40 -0.43 10.08 -22.91
N HIS A 41 0.02 9.11 -23.71
CA HIS A 41 1.38 9.02 -24.23
C HIS A 41 1.78 10.18 -25.16
N LYS A 42 0.82 10.97 -25.68
CA LYS A 42 1.10 12.16 -26.50
C LYS A 42 1.42 13.41 -25.68
N ILE A 43 1.26 13.37 -24.36
CA ILE A 43 1.63 14.49 -23.48
C ILE A 43 3.16 14.52 -23.35
N SER A 44 3.81 15.49 -23.98
CA SER A 44 5.28 15.59 -24.00
C SER A 44 5.91 15.94 -22.64
N SER A 45 5.16 16.60 -21.76
CA SER A 45 5.67 17.00 -20.44
C SER A 45 5.49 15.87 -19.42
N ARG A 46 6.60 15.33 -18.93
CA ARG A 46 6.63 14.33 -17.84
C ARG A 46 6.00 14.86 -16.56
N TYR A 47 6.30 16.11 -16.19
CA TYR A 47 5.68 16.76 -15.04
C TYR A 47 4.15 16.76 -15.13
N LEU A 48 3.60 17.05 -16.32
CA LEU A 48 2.14 17.01 -16.52
C LEU A 48 1.60 15.58 -16.46
N GLN A 49 2.29 14.59 -17.02
CA GLN A 49 1.89 13.18 -16.89
C GLN A 49 1.81 12.76 -15.42
N THR A 50 2.86 13.04 -14.65
CA THR A 50 2.92 12.76 -13.20
C THR A 50 1.81 13.49 -12.42
N ALA A 51 1.53 14.75 -12.75
CA ALA A 51 0.49 15.54 -12.08
C ALA A 51 -0.94 15.06 -12.40
N ILE A 52 -1.18 14.58 -13.62
CA ILE A 52 -2.49 14.09 -14.09
C ILE A 52 -2.86 12.74 -13.47
N ILE A 53 -1.87 11.87 -13.22
CA ILE A 53 -2.09 10.48 -12.77
C ILE A 53 -2.82 10.39 -11.41
N CYS A 54 -2.72 11.41 -10.55
CA CYS A 54 -3.44 11.55 -9.25
C CYS A 54 -3.94 10.22 -8.63
N LEU A 55 -3.01 9.40 -8.13
CA LEU A 55 -3.34 8.05 -7.64
C LEU A 55 -4.11 8.07 -6.31
N THR A 56 -4.03 9.15 -5.54
CA THR A 56 -4.65 9.24 -4.20
C THR A 56 -6.15 8.96 -4.22
N GLY A 57 -6.90 9.57 -5.13
CA GLY A 57 -8.34 9.32 -5.24
C GLY A 57 -8.66 7.89 -5.69
N SER A 58 -7.83 7.31 -6.56
CA SER A 58 -7.97 5.91 -6.99
C SER A 58 -7.67 4.94 -5.84
N MET A 59 -6.71 5.27 -4.98
CA MET A 59 -6.43 4.53 -3.75
C MET A 59 -7.61 4.64 -2.79
N MET A 60 -8.13 5.83 -2.51
CA MET A 60 -9.28 6.02 -1.61
C MET A 60 -10.53 5.24 -2.06
N LEU A 61 -10.77 5.16 -3.37
CA LEU A 61 -11.87 4.36 -3.94
C LEU A 61 -11.49 2.90 -4.21
N ASP A 62 -10.25 2.50 -3.93
CA ASP A 62 -9.69 1.18 -4.22
C ASP A 62 -10.00 0.70 -5.65
N ARG A 63 -9.76 1.56 -6.64
CA ARG A 63 -10.08 1.30 -8.05
C ARG A 63 -8.87 1.48 -8.98
N PRO A 64 -8.90 0.88 -10.17
CA PRO A 64 -7.90 1.16 -11.20
C PRO A 64 -7.76 2.67 -11.48
N SER A 65 -6.52 3.10 -11.74
CA SER A 65 -6.23 4.46 -12.18
C SER A 65 -6.78 4.71 -13.59
N PHE A 66 -7.25 5.94 -13.85
CA PHE A 66 -7.65 6.41 -15.19
C PHE A 66 -6.49 6.44 -16.18
N PHE A 67 -5.26 6.63 -15.67
CA PHE A 67 -4.07 6.80 -16.50
C PHE A 67 -2.99 5.80 -16.12
N GLU A 68 -2.37 5.23 -17.15
CA GLU A 68 -1.19 4.38 -17.03
C GLU A 68 0.07 5.24 -16.88
N PRO A 69 0.88 5.04 -15.83
CA PRO A 69 2.19 5.64 -15.74
C PRO A 69 3.04 5.30 -16.96
N ALA A 70 3.88 6.23 -17.39
CA ALA A 70 4.82 5.94 -18.45
C ALA A 70 5.85 4.90 -17.97
N GLU A 71 5.82 3.72 -18.59
CA GLU A 71 6.86 2.71 -18.46
C GLU A 71 8.11 3.20 -19.21
N GLU A 72 9.06 3.79 -18.47
CA GLU A 72 10.44 3.82 -18.94
C GLU A 72 11.15 2.56 -18.44
N PRO A 73 12.23 2.10 -19.10
CA PRO A 73 13.06 1.03 -18.57
C PRO A 73 13.64 1.50 -17.24
N LEU A 74 12.95 1.16 -16.15
CA LEU A 74 13.49 1.36 -14.82
C LEU A 74 14.77 0.54 -14.78
N GLN A 75 15.90 1.20 -14.55
CA GLN A 75 17.14 0.50 -14.27
C GLN A 75 16.83 -0.44 -13.11
N THR A 76 16.90 -1.75 -13.35
CA THR A 76 16.85 -2.76 -12.32
C THR A 76 17.99 -2.43 -11.36
N LEU A 77 17.64 -1.81 -10.23
CA LEU A 77 18.55 -1.70 -9.10
C LEU A 77 18.82 -3.15 -8.71
N GLY A 78 20.01 -3.65 -9.01
CA GLY A 78 20.43 -5.02 -8.75
C GLY A 78 20.50 -5.29 -7.26
N VAL A 79 19.34 -5.43 -6.64
CA VAL A 79 19.19 -5.68 -5.21
C VAL A 79 18.67 -7.10 -5.05
N SER A 80 19.41 -7.88 -4.26
CA SER A 80 19.06 -9.24 -3.86
C SER A 80 17.68 -9.27 -3.21
N HIS A 81 16.76 -10.10 -3.73
CA HIS A 81 15.39 -10.23 -3.24
C HIS A 81 15.36 -10.78 -1.78
N PRO A 82 15.01 -9.97 -0.77
CA PRO A 82 15.01 -10.41 0.63
C PRO A 82 13.90 -11.44 0.93
N LEU A 83 12.90 -11.52 0.06
CA LEU A 83 11.68 -12.32 0.22
C LEU A 83 11.80 -13.77 -0.30
N GLY A 84 12.96 -14.22 -0.79
CA GLY A 84 13.11 -15.45 -1.58
C GLY A 84 12.31 -16.67 -1.08
N THR A 85 12.37 -16.98 0.22
CA THR A 85 11.63 -18.11 0.81
C THR A 85 10.12 -17.84 0.88
N VAL A 86 9.70 -16.67 1.37
CA VAL A 86 8.28 -16.26 1.48
C VAL A 86 7.61 -16.25 0.12
N THR A 87 8.23 -15.65 -0.89
CA THR A 87 7.69 -15.61 -2.25
C THR A 87 7.63 -17.00 -2.87
N SER A 88 8.60 -17.89 -2.58
CA SER A 88 8.55 -19.26 -3.10
C SER A 88 7.36 -20.06 -2.54
N THR A 89 7.06 -19.91 -1.24
CA THR A 89 5.90 -20.52 -0.59
C THR A 89 4.60 -19.91 -1.13
N LEU A 90 4.55 -18.58 -1.21
CA LEU A 90 3.38 -17.85 -1.68
C LEU A 90 3.03 -18.20 -3.12
N ARG A 91 4.03 -18.28 -4.02
CA ARG A 91 3.84 -18.65 -5.43
C ARG A 91 3.31 -20.07 -5.61
N LYS A 92 3.67 -21.00 -4.71
CA LYS A 92 3.11 -22.36 -4.71
C LYS A 92 1.64 -22.37 -4.27
N ARG A 93 1.29 -21.59 -3.24
CA ARG A 93 -0.08 -21.50 -2.70
C ARG A 93 -1.02 -20.71 -3.61
N LEU A 94 -0.50 -19.64 -4.21
CA LEU A 94 -1.22 -18.71 -5.07
C LEU A 94 -0.74 -18.83 -6.52
N SER A 95 -0.71 -20.06 -7.06
CA SER A 95 -0.19 -20.34 -8.40
C SER A 95 -0.90 -19.56 -9.52
N ASN A 96 -2.20 -19.27 -9.34
CA ASN A 96 -3.01 -18.48 -10.27
C ASN A 96 -2.90 -16.96 -10.04
N HIS A 97 -2.19 -16.51 -9.00
CA HIS A 97 -2.09 -15.11 -8.62
C HIS A 97 -0.61 -14.71 -8.44
N ALA A 98 0.18 -14.88 -9.50
CA ALA A 98 1.60 -14.51 -9.49
C ALA A 98 1.84 -12.99 -9.36
N ASP A 99 0.83 -12.19 -9.68
CA ASP A 99 0.79 -10.74 -9.61
C ASP A 99 1.02 -10.20 -8.19
N ILE A 100 0.46 -10.84 -7.15
CA ILE A 100 0.68 -10.42 -5.76
C ILE A 100 2.13 -10.61 -5.32
N CYS A 101 2.78 -11.69 -5.78
CA CYS A 101 4.19 -11.95 -5.50
C CYS A 101 5.07 -10.85 -6.11
N THR A 102 4.82 -10.50 -7.38
CA THR A 102 5.54 -9.41 -8.06
C THR A 102 5.31 -8.07 -7.39
N LEU A 103 4.11 -7.80 -6.88
CA LEU A 103 3.82 -6.59 -6.11
C LEU A 103 4.66 -6.54 -4.82
N LEU A 104 4.66 -7.62 -4.02
CA LEU A 104 5.42 -7.69 -2.77
C LEU A 104 6.92 -7.55 -3.00
N GLU A 105 7.46 -8.20 -4.03
CA GLU A 105 8.86 -8.04 -4.45
C GLU A 105 9.17 -6.58 -4.80
N SER A 106 8.33 -5.94 -5.61
CA SER A 106 8.50 -4.54 -6.01
C SER A 106 8.43 -3.58 -4.82
N MET A 107 7.53 -3.84 -3.87
CA MET A 107 7.40 -3.10 -2.61
C MET A 107 8.64 -3.23 -1.74
N SER A 108 9.18 -4.44 -1.60
CA SER A 108 10.40 -4.73 -0.84
C SER A 108 11.62 -3.99 -1.40
N GLU A 109 11.79 -4.03 -2.72
CA GLU A 109 12.87 -3.29 -3.38
C GLU A 109 12.72 -1.78 -3.24
N PHE A 110 11.49 -1.26 -3.34
CA PHE A 110 11.24 0.16 -3.11
C PHE A 110 11.55 0.55 -1.67
N ALA A 111 11.10 -0.22 -0.69
CA ALA A 111 11.38 -0.01 0.73
C ALA A 111 12.89 0.07 1.01
N THR A 112 13.65 -0.90 0.49
CA THR A 112 15.11 -0.96 0.61
C THR A 112 15.76 0.28 -0.01
N ALA A 113 15.43 0.59 -1.27
CA ALA A 113 15.97 1.76 -1.97
C ALA A 113 15.61 3.10 -1.28
N ALA A 114 14.40 3.19 -0.72
CA ALA A 114 13.92 4.37 -0.01
C ALA A 114 14.63 4.58 1.33
N SER A 115 15.02 3.50 2.02
CA SER A 115 15.83 3.59 3.24
C SER A 115 17.27 4.04 2.98
N GLU A 116 17.86 3.64 1.85
CA GLU A 116 19.24 4.02 1.48
C GLU A 116 19.34 5.47 1.00
N LYS A 117 18.29 5.97 0.33
CA LYS A 117 18.28 7.30 -0.31
C LYS A 117 17.44 8.31 0.46
N SER A 118 17.80 8.67 1.69
CA SER A 118 17.05 9.67 2.47
C SER A 118 17.45 11.13 2.12
N PRO A 119 16.53 12.05 1.78
CA PRO A 119 15.08 11.86 1.61
C PRO A 119 14.71 11.36 0.21
N TRP A 120 14.08 10.18 0.12
CA TRP A 120 13.72 9.53 -1.15
C TRP A 120 12.63 10.31 -1.90
N THR A 121 11.89 11.17 -1.18
CA THR A 121 10.84 12.04 -1.72
C THR A 121 11.39 13.12 -2.65
N ASN A 122 12.70 13.30 -2.76
CA ASN A 122 13.31 14.24 -3.72
C ASN A 122 13.84 13.54 -4.97
N ASP A 123 14.01 12.21 -4.93
CA ASP A 123 14.54 11.41 -6.04
C ASP A 123 13.44 11.11 -7.09
N PRO A 124 13.56 11.60 -8.34
CA PRO A 124 12.58 11.33 -9.39
C PRO A 124 12.38 9.84 -9.68
N ILE A 125 13.43 9.02 -9.55
CA ILE A 125 13.36 7.58 -9.81
C ILE A 125 12.50 6.90 -8.73
N SER A 126 12.74 7.20 -7.46
CA SER A 126 11.94 6.68 -6.34
C SER A 126 10.46 7.09 -6.46
N LYS A 127 10.17 8.31 -6.91
CA LYS A 127 8.79 8.77 -7.18
C LYS A 127 8.11 7.96 -8.27
N GLN A 128 8.79 7.77 -9.40
CA GLN A 128 8.24 7.00 -10.52
C GLN A 128 8.04 5.54 -10.14
N LYS A 129 9.00 4.93 -9.41
CA LYS A 129 8.88 3.56 -8.90
C LYS A 129 7.66 3.41 -7.98
N LEU A 130 7.48 4.33 -7.02
CA LEU A 130 6.30 4.33 -6.16
C LEU A 130 5.00 4.43 -6.98
N GLN A 131 4.94 5.33 -7.96
CA GLN A 131 3.76 5.48 -8.82
C GLN A 131 3.43 4.21 -9.60
N LEU A 132 4.45 3.53 -10.15
CA LEU A 132 4.26 2.28 -10.85
C LEU A 132 3.77 1.17 -9.92
N ILE A 133 4.35 1.05 -8.72
CA ILE A 133 3.94 0.05 -7.73
C ILE A 133 2.49 0.26 -7.31
N VAL A 134 2.10 1.50 -7.00
CA VAL A 134 0.72 1.86 -6.65
C VAL A 134 -0.22 1.55 -7.81
N TYR A 135 0.17 1.90 -9.04
CA TYR A 135 -0.62 1.59 -10.23
C TYR A 135 -0.84 0.08 -10.42
N THR A 136 0.23 -0.72 -10.30
CA THR A 136 0.16 -2.19 -10.39
C THR A 136 -0.74 -2.76 -9.31
N MET A 137 -0.59 -2.32 -8.06
CA MET A 137 -1.47 -2.72 -6.96
C MET A 137 -2.94 -2.37 -7.26
N LEU A 138 -3.20 -1.19 -7.81
CA LEU A 138 -4.55 -0.76 -8.19
C LEU A 138 -5.10 -1.47 -9.44
N LYS A 139 -4.31 -2.26 -10.17
CA LYS A 139 -4.80 -3.13 -11.26
C LYS A 139 -5.21 -4.52 -10.78
N LEU A 140 -4.74 -4.95 -9.63
CA LEU A 140 -5.02 -6.27 -9.07
C LEU A 140 -6.54 -6.50 -8.91
N PRO A 141 -7.08 -7.69 -9.22
CA PRO A 141 -8.46 -8.05 -8.89
C PRO A 141 -8.84 -7.74 -7.44
N ARG A 142 -10.09 -7.33 -7.21
CA ARG A 142 -10.66 -7.17 -5.87
C ARG A 142 -11.65 -8.30 -5.63
N HIS A 143 -11.63 -8.86 -4.44
CA HIS A 143 -12.59 -9.88 -4.03
C HIS A 143 -13.43 -9.36 -2.88
N ASP A 144 -14.75 -9.29 -3.08
CA ASP A 144 -15.69 -8.96 -2.01
C ASP A 144 -15.67 -10.08 -0.97
N ILE A 145 -15.76 -9.72 0.31
CA ILE A 145 -15.83 -10.66 1.42
C ILE A 145 -16.93 -11.71 1.21
N LEU A 146 -18.07 -11.35 0.63
CA LEU A 146 -19.19 -12.26 0.38
C LEU A 146 -18.96 -13.19 -0.83
N SER A 147 -17.99 -12.85 -1.68
CA SER A 147 -17.69 -13.59 -2.91
C SER A 147 -16.63 -14.68 -2.74
N ILE A 148 -15.93 -14.67 -1.61
CA ILE A 148 -14.79 -15.56 -1.34
C ILE A 148 -15.29 -16.94 -0.94
N ARG A 149 -14.72 -17.95 -1.59
CA ARG A 149 -15.05 -19.37 -1.37
C ARG A 149 -13.83 -20.23 -1.11
N ASP A 150 -12.64 -19.64 -1.16
CA ASP A 150 -11.35 -20.31 -1.14
C ASP A 150 -10.36 -19.50 -0.30
N ASP A 151 -9.61 -20.19 0.55
CA ASP A 151 -8.65 -19.58 1.47
C ASP A 151 -7.51 -18.87 0.73
N GLY A 152 -7.15 -19.34 -0.47
CA GLY A 152 -6.16 -18.69 -1.33
C GLY A 152 -6.64 -17.33 -1.83
N VAL A 153 -7.92 -17.22 -2.23
CA VAL A 153 -8.52 -15.93 -2.61
C VAL A 153 -8.64 -14.99 -1.41
N ALA A 154 -8.98 -15.53 -0.23
CA ALA A 154 -9.00 -14.75 1.02
C ALA A 154 -7.62 -14.20 1.37
N LEU A 155 -6.59 -15.06 1.32
CA LEU A 155 -5.20 -14.67 1.54
C LEU A 155 -4.75 -13.62 0.51
N TYR A 156 -5.08 -13.80 -0.77
CA TYR A 156 -4.77 -12.84 -1.82
C TYR A 156 -5.34 -11.45 -1.50
N GLU A 157 -6.64 -11.37 -1.15
CA GLU A 157 -7.29 -10.09 -0.86
C GLU A 157 -6.73 -9.43 0.41
N VAL A 158 -6.40 -10.22 1.45
CA VAL A 158 -5.72 -9.73 2.65
C VAL A 158 -4.36 -9.11 2.31
N LEU A 159 -3.56 -9.78 1.47
CA LEU A 159 -2.26 -9.25 1.05
C LEU A 159 -2.41 -8.00 0.18
N ARG A 160 -3.37 -7.99 -0.74
CA ARG A 160 -3.66 -6.83 -1.59
C ARG A 160 -4.08 -5.61 -0.76
N LEU A 161 -4.94 -5.79 0.24
CA LEU A 161 -5.37 -4.74 1.16
C LEU A 161 -4.23 -4.23 2.04
N ALA A 162 -3.44 -5.13 2.62
CA ALA A 162 -2.27 -4.74 3.39
C ALA A 162 -1.25 -3.97 2.53
N SER A 163 -1.06 -4.36 1.26
CA SER A 163 -0.25 -3.60 0.30
C SER A 163 -0.81 -2.21 0.00
N LEU A 164 -2.13 -2.07 -0.18
CA LEU A 164 -2.79 -0.76 -0.36
C LEU A 164 -2.54 0.16 0.85
N LEU A 165 -2.73 -0.38 2.06
CA LEU A 165 -2.49 0.34 3.31
C LEU A 165 -1.01 0.71 3.47
N PHE A 166 -0.09 -0.20 3.19
CA PHE A 166 1.35 0.09 3.15
C PHE A 166 1.69 1.24 2.20
N LEU A 167 1.25 1.15 0.95
CA LEU A 167 1.57 2.14 -0.07
C LEU A 167 0.92 3.50 0.18
N SER A 168 -0.13 3.56 0.99
CA SER A 168 -0.79 4.81 1.35
C SER A 168 0.15 5.76 2.09
N GLY A 169 0.98 5.25 3.00
CA GLY A 169 1.91 6.06 3.80
C GLY A 169 2.95 6.82 2.95
N PRO A 170 3.73 6.14 2.10
CA PRO A 170 4.65 6.76 1.14
C PRO A 170 3.94 7.68 0.16
N SER A 171 2.76 7.29 -0.34
CA SER A 171 1.97 8.10 -1.28
C SER A 171 1.55 9.43 -0.67
N MET A 172 1.09 9.43 0.59
CA MET A 172 0.70 10.64 1.30
C MET A 172 1.90 11.52 1.68
N LYS A 173 3.03 10.90 2.02
CA LYS A 173 4.30 11.61 2.23
C LYS A 173 4.75 12.33 0.95
N LEU A 174 4.65 11.67 -0.21
CA LEU A 174 4.99 12.26 -1.51
C LEU A 174 4.02 13.37 -1.92
N ALA A 175 2.72 13.22 -1.63
CA ALA A 175 1.71 14.24 -1.89
C ALA A 175 1.87 15.50 -1.02
N GLY A 176 2.79 15.49 -0.04
CA GLY A 176 3.06 16.63 0.83
C GLY A 176 1.95 16.92 1.85
N ASN A 177 0.94 16.05 1.95
CA ASN A 177 -0.22 16.26 2.81
C ASN A 177 0.18 16.15 4.29
N LYS A 178 0.11 17.27 5.01
CA LYS A 178 0.53 17.40 6.41
C LYS A 178 -0.48 16.80 7.40
N ASP A 179 -1.72 16.59 6.99
CA ASP A 179 -2.85 16.20 7.82
C ASP A 179 -3.07 14.68 7.81
N GLY A 180 -2.01 13.95 8.16
CA GLY A 180 -2.04 12.49 8.23
C GLY A 180 -2.30 11.82 6.88
N ASN A 181 -2.86 10.61 6.94
CA ASN A 181 -3.08 9.78 5.77
C ASN A 181 -4.58 9.58 5.52
N MET A 182 -5.13 10.41 4.64
CA MET A 182 -6.55 10.43 4.31
C MET A 182 -7.04 9.17 3.59
N ILE A 183 -6.14 8.39 2.97
CA ILE A 183 -6.51 7.14 2.28
C ILE A 183 -6.98 6.10 3.31
N ILE A 184 -6.34 6.05 4.47
CA ILE A 184 -6.66 5.11 5.55
C ILE A 184 -8.13 5.19 5.95
N SER A 185 -8.72 6.39 6.02
CA SER A 185 -10.11 6.59 6.46
C SER A 185 -11.16 5.87 5.60
N TYR A 186 -10.82 5.48 4.35
CA TYR A 186 -11.72 4.73 3.46
C TYR A 186 -11.55 3.21 3.56
N HIS A 187 -10.54 2.75 4.30
CA HIS A 187 -10.17 1.35 4.35
C HIS A 187 -10.11 0.78 5.77
N GLN A 188 -10.22 1.63 6.79
CA GLN A 188 -10.37 1.19 8.18
C GLN A 188 -11.49 0.15 8.33
N GLY A 189 -11.25 -0.84 9.16
CA GLY A 189 -12.14 -1.96 9.42
C GLY A 189 -12.12 -3.05 8.34
N ARG A 190 -11.61 -2.80 7.13
CA ARG A 190 -11.62 -3.82 6.06
C ARG A 190 -10.69 -4.98 6.37
N LEU A 191 -9.42 -4.71 6.65
CA LEU A 191 -8.43 -5.75 6.93
C LEU A 191 -8.79 -6.60 8.17
N PRO A 192 -9.18 -6.04 9.34
CA PRO A 192 -9.57 -6.84 10.49
C PRO A 192 -10.86 -7.63 10.23
N MET A 193 -11.79 -7.11 9.42
CA MET A 193 -12.97 -7.86 8.99
C MET A 193 -12.59 -9.13 8.24
N PHE A 194 -11.65 -9.06 7.30
CA PHE A 194 -11.17 -10.25 6.58
C PHE A 194 -10.45 -11.23 7.49
N LEU A 195 -9.51 -10.75 8.32
CA LEU A 195 -8.72 -11.59 9.22
C LEU A 195 -9.58 -12.30 10.28
N ARG A 196 -10.73 -11.73 10.68
CA ARG A 196 -11.68 -12.38 11.59
C ARG A 196 -12.63 -13.34 10.89
N SER A 197 -12.97 -13.05 9.64
CA SER A 197 -13.96 -13.83 8.89
C SER A 197 -13.35 -15.12 8.31
N TYR A 198 -12.05 -15.11 8.05
CA TYR A 198 -11.34 -16.25 7.46
C TYR A 198 -10.23 -16.74 8.37
N MET A 199 -10.21 -18.05 8.63
CA MET A 199 -9.10 -18.72 9.30
C MET A 199 -7.99 -19.03 8.28
N LEU A 200 -7.19 -18.02 7.96
CA LEU A 200 -6.09 -18.17 7.00
C LEU A 200 -4.99 -19.08 7.56
N ASP A 201 -4.55 -20.04 6.75
CA ASP A 201 -3.35 -20.82 7.05
C ASP A 201 -2.09 -20.01 6.73
N TRP A 202 -1.36 -19.60 7.77
CA TRP A 202 -0.09 -18.87 7.64
C TRP A 202 1.15 -19.76 7.68
N THR A 203 1.02 -21.08 7.65
CA THR A 203 2.17 -22.00 7.75
C THR A 203 3.19 -21.73 6.63
N GLY A 204 4.43 -21.39 6.98
CA GLY A 204 5.49 -20.99 6.04
C GLY A 204 5.37 -19.57 5.48
N LEU A 205 4.43 -18.76 5.99
CA LEU A 205 4.17 -17.36 5.68
C LEU A 205 4.05 -16.49 6.96
N GLU A 206 4.60 -16.94 8.08
CA GLU A 206 4.44 -16.33 9.40
C GLU A 206 5.02 -14.90 9.46
N ASP A 207 6.09 -14.66 8.72
CA ASP A 207 6.67 -13.32 8.57
C ASP A 207 5.70 -12.37 7.86
N LEU A 208 4.97 -12.88 6.86
CA LEU A 208 4.00 -12.12 6.10
C LEU A 208 2.73 -11.86 6.92
N GLU A 209 2.29 -12.84 7.71
CA GLU A 209 1.24 -12.66 8.72
C GLU A 209 1.58 -11.49 9.66
N LEU A 210 2.78 -11.53 10.25
CA LEU A 210 3.22 -10.49 11.18
C LEU A 210 3.28 -9.12 10.52
N TRP A 211 3.77 -9.05 9.27
CA TRP A 211 3.75 -7.80 8.50
C TRP A 211 2.33 -7.28 8.28
N VAL A 212 1.39 -8.13 7.84
CA VAL A 212 -0.02 -7.77 7.67
C VAL A 212 -0.60 -7.22 8.99
N LEU A 213 -0.40 -7.91 10.10
CA LEU A 213 -0.91 -7.50 11.42
C LEU A 213 -0.35 -6.15 11.86
N VAL A 214 0.95 -5.89 11.63
CA VAL A 214 1.54 -4.59 11.98
C VAL A 214 1.00 -3.47 11.09
N ILE A 215 0.90 -3.70 9.78
CA ILE A 215 0.27 -2.72 8.87
C ILE A 215 -1.15 -2.40 9.33
N ASP A 216 -1.93 -3.41 9.73
CA ASP A 216 -3.27 -3.24 10.27
C ASP A 216 -3.26 -2.41 11.57
N GLY A 217 -2.36 -2.75 12.50
CA GLY A 217 -2.24 -2.05 13.79
C GLY A 217 -1.86 -0.57 13.68
N LEU A 218 -1.12 -0.18 12.63
CA LEU A 218 -0.74 1.20 12.33
C LEU A 218 -1.91 2.05 11.79
N VAL A 219 -2.95 1.41 11.28
CA VAL A 219 -4.07 2.00 10.52
C VAL A 219 -5.33 2.07 11.37
N GLU A 220 -5.61 1.00 12.09
CA GLU A 220 -6.85 0.82 12.83
C GLU A 220 -6.90 1.64 14.12
N THR A 221 -8.12 1.85 14.61
CA THR A 221 -8.38 2.55 15.87
C THR A 221 -9.51 1.86 16.64
N GLY A 222 -9.66 2.19 17.92
CA GLY A 222 -10.73 1.62 18.75
C GLY A 222 -10.63 0.10 18.88
N GLN A 223 -11.78 -0.58 18.89
CA GLN A 223 -11.87 -2.04 19.13
C GLN A 223 -11.10 -2.87 18.10
N ASP A 224 -11.07 -2.42 16.85
CA ASP A 224 -10.38 -3.16 15.79
C ASP A 224 -8.89 -3.22 16.04
N GLN A 225 -8.31 -2.09 16.43
CA GLN A 225 -6.94 -2.05 16.85
C GLN A 225 -6.66 -2.91 18.08
N GLU A 226 -7.50 -2.88 19.12
CA GLU A 226 -7.26 -3.67 20.32
C GLU A 226 -7.17 -5.16 20.01
N TRP A 227 -8.02 -5.62 19.09
CA TRP A 227 -7.99 -6.99 18.60
C TRP A 227 -6.70 -7.29 17.83
N VAL A 228 -6.27 -6.41 16.91
CA VAL A 228 -5.03 -6.57 16.14
C VAL A 228 -3.81 -6.60 17.05
N LEU A 229 -3.72 -5.68 18.02
CA LEU A 229 -2.64 -5.64 19.01
C LEU A 229 -2.57 -6.95 19.80
N GLY A 230 -3.72 -7.53 20.15
CA GLY A 230 -3.81 -8.85 20.76
C GLY A 230 -3.25 -9.96 19.87
N GLN A 231 -3.49 -9.92 18.55
CA GLN A 231 -2.90 -10.86 17.60
C GLN A 231 -1.38 -10.67 17.47
N ILE A 232 -0.90 -9.43 17.35
CA ILE A 232 0.55 -9.15 17.31
C ILE A 232 1.24 -9.71 18.55
N ASN A 233 0.72 -9.40 19.75
CA ASN A 233 1.27 -9.89 21.01
C ASN A 233 1.26 -11.43 21.07
N ARG A 234 0.15 -12.07 20.67
CA ARG A 234 0.05 -13.53 20.62
C ARG A 234 1.11 -14.14 19.69
N THR A 235 1.28 -13.57 18.50
CA THR A 235 2.28 -14.02 17.51
C THR A 235 3.69 -13.85 18.05
N MET A 236 3.99 -12.72 18.71
CA MET A 236 5.28 -12.48 19.37
C MET A 236 5.56 -13.52 20.45
N LEU A 237 4.61 -13.80 21.34
CA LEU A 237 4.77 -14.79 22.42
C LEU A 237 4.96 -16.22 21.88
N MET A 238 4.13 -16.63 20.92
CA MET A 238 4.20 -17.95 20.29
C MET A 238 5.54 -18.19 19.62
N ARG A 239 6.07 -17.16 18.94
CA ARG A 239 7.32 -17.23 18.18
C ARG A 239 8.54 -16.78 18.99
N LYS A 240 8.35 -16.35 20.25
CA LYS A 240 9.38 -15.78 21.15
C LYS A 240 10.15 -14.63 20.50
N LEU A 241 9.43 -13.72 19.84
CA LEU A 241 10.00 -12.57 19.16
C LEU A 241 10.15 -11.39 20.12
N THR A 242 11.28 -10.70 20.01
CA THR A 242 11.46 -9.36 20.56
C THR A 242 10.85 -8.32 19.62
N TRP A 243 10.71 -7.08 20.08
CA TRP A 243 10.28 -5.99 19.18
C TRP A 243 11.27 -5.75 18.03
N ASP A 244 12.57 -5.93 18.27
CA ASP A 244 13.59 -5.78 17.23
C ASP A 244 13.46 -6.86 16.15
N ASP A 245 13.06 -8.08 16.52
CA ASP A 245 12.73 -9.15 15.56
C ASP A 245 11.50 -8.80 14.70
N VAL A 246 10.51 -8.12 15.28
CA VAL A 246 9.35 -7.59 14.53
C VAL A 246 9.84 -6.58 13.51
N LEU A 247 10.64 -5.59 13.92
CA LEU A 247 11.20 -4.58 13.00
C LEU A 247 12.04 -5.21 11.88
N GLY A 248 12.89 -6.19 12.22
CA GLY A 248 13.67 -6.94 11.24
C GLY A 248 12.80 -7.70 10.24
N THR A 249 11.63 -8.20 10.67
CA THR A 249 10.66 -8.84 9.78
C THR A 249 9.98 -7.84 8.86
N LEU A 250 9.56 -6.69 9.37
CA LEU A 250 8.98 -5.62 8.56
C LEU A 250 9.95 -5.16 7.48
N ALA A 251 11.22 -4.94 7.85
CA ALA A 251 12.27 -4.50 6.95
C ALA A 251 12.55 -5.50 5.81
N ARG A 252 12.47 -6.81 6.08
CA ARG A 252 12.64 -7.85 5.04
C ARG A 252 11.50 -7.88 4.03
N ILE A 253 10.26 -7.63 4.47
CA ILE A 253 9.10 -7.68 3.58
C ILE A 253 8.95 -6.35 2.86
N ALA A 254 8.55 -5.30 3.58
CA ALA A 254 8.49 -3.95 3.06
C ALA A 254 8.36 -2.99 4.25
N TRP A 255 9.37 -2.14 4.45
CA TRP A 255 9.33 -1.10 5.46
C TRP A 255 9.86 0.24 4.93
N THR A 256 9.13 1.31 5.20
CA THR A 256 9.58 2.66 4.88
C THR A 256 8.87 3.66 5.77
N ASP A 257 9.55 4.75 6.10
CA ASP A 257 8.96 5.83 6.88
C ASP A 257 7.83 6.49 6.08
N GLY A 258 6.59 6.22 6.47
CA GLY A 258 5.37 6.78 5.88
C GLY A 258 4.64 7.73 6.83
N ARG A 259 3.68 8.48 6.29
CA ARG A 259 2.66 9.15 7.12
C ARG A 259 1.56 8.14 7.41
N TRP A 260 1.45 7.73 8.66
CA TRP A 260 0.45 6.79 9.15
C TRP A 260 -0.33 7.42 10.30
N THR A 261 -1.45 6.82 10.69
CA THR A 261 -2.21 7.26 11.89
C THR A 261 -1.35 7.17 13.14
N ARG A 262 -0.45 6.19 13.20
CA ARG A 262 0.50 5.98 14.30
C ARG A 262 1.89 5.69 13.79
N THR A 263 2.88 5.99 14.61
CA THR A 263 4.25 5.52 14.40
C THR A 263 4.39 4.10 14.94
N VAL A 264 5.44 3.42 14.51
CA VAL A 264 5.83 2.11 15.06
C VAL A 264 6.18 2.22 16.54
N ASP A 265 6.81 3.31 16.96
CA ASP A 265 7.10 3.56 18.38
C ASP A 265 5.83 3.72 19.22
N GLN A 266 4.80 4.39 18.67
CA GLN A 266 3.50 4.46 19.34
C GLN A 266 2.85 3.09 19.43
N LEU A 267 2.91 2.30 18.35
CA LEU A 267 2.38 0.93 18.33
C LEU A 267 3.08 0.05 19.38
N ARG A 268 4.40 0.19 19.52
CA ARG A 268 5.20 -0.45 20.56
C ARG A 268 4.74 -0.04 21.96
N ALA A 269 4.61 1.26 22.21
CA ALA A 269 4.17 1.77 23.51
C ALA A 269 2.77 1.26 23.89
N ASP A 270 1.85 1.22 22.91
CA ASP A 270 0.50 0.70 23.12
C ASP A 270 0.51 -0.82 23.45
N LEU A 271 1.41 -1.57 22.81
CA LEU A 271 1.64 -2.98 23.11
C LEU A 271 2.19 -3.14 24.54
N GLU A 272 3.26 -2.42 24.89
CA GLU A 272 3.91 -2.50 26.21
C GLU A 272 2.97 -2.09 27.36
N GLN A 273 2.12 -1.09 27.14
CA GLN A 273 1.14 -0.66 28.14
C GLN A 273 0.08 -1.72 28.42
N ARG A 274 -0.30 -2.51 27.40
CA ARG A 274 -1.41 -3.48 27.47
C ARG A 274 -0.94 -4.88 27.80
N TYR A 275 0.26 -5.24 27.36
CA TYR A 275 0.81 -6.58 27.43
C TYR A 275 2.27 -6.45 27.89
N SER A 276 2.60 -7.00 29.06
CA SER A 276 3.98 -6.96 29.56
C SER A 276 4.87 -7.88 28.70
N PHE A 277 5.87 -7.31 28.03
CA PHE A 277 6.88 -8.09 27.29
C PHE A 277 8.13 -8.33 28.15
N PRO A 278 8.82 -9.47 27.97
CA PRO A 278 10.24 -9.55 28.30
C PRO A 278 11.00 -8.61 27.36
N GLY A 279 11.80 -7.71 27.92
CA GLY A 279 12.69 -6.82 27.16
C GLY A 279 13.80 -7.58 26.45
#